data_AF-A0A1V6CC19-F1
#
_entry.id   AF-A0A1V6CC19-F1
#
_cell.length_a   1.000
_cell.length_b   1.000
_cell.length_c   1.000
_cell.angle_alpha   90.00
_cell.angle_beta   90.00
_cell.angle_gamma   90.00
#
_symmetry.space_group_name_H-M   'P 1'
#
loop_
_entity.id
_entity.type
_entity.pdbx_description
1 polymer ?
#
loop_
_entity_poly.entity_id
_entity_poly.type
_entity_poly.pdbx_seq_one_letter_code
_entity_poly.pdbx_strand_id
1 'polypeptide(L)'
;MDDVVVGISVFDHLKNFRYPTWWHIRNYGLMTANFFGLSDFTEDKKISGTYILPAYQEMRLTYRIYVHAGDTKTGNVATRYLNFLYPPAAVQR
;
A
#
# COMPACT_ATOMS: atom_id res chain seq x y z
N MET A 1 16.76 -14.95 -19.70
CA MET A 1 15.92 -14.31 -18.66
C MET A 1 16.77 -13.40 -17.77
N ASP A 2 17.97 -13.05 -18.21
CA ASP A 2 18.90 -12.19 -17.50
C ASP A 2 18.91 -10.84 -18.24
N ASP A 3 19.00 -9.74 -17.48
CA ASP A 3 18.99 -8.32 -17.89
C ASP A 3 17.64 -7.57 -17.95
N VAL A 4 16.52 -8.17 -17.57
CA VAL A 4 15.25 -7.42 -17.47
C VAL A 4 15.00 -6.98 -16.03
N VAL A 5 15.17 -5.68 -15.78
CA VAL A 5 14.72 -5.07 -14.51
C VAL A 5 13.20 -5.16 -14.46
N VAL A 6 12.67 -5.69 -13.36
CA VAL A 6 11.24 -5.73 -13.06
C VAL A 6 11.02 -5.27 -11.63
N GLY A 7 9.85 -4.69 -11.37
CA GLY A 7 9.47 -4.18 -10.06
C GLY A 7 8.08 -4.63 -9.65
N ILE A 8 7.88 -4.67 -8.34
CA ILE A 8 6.58 -4.82 -7.69
C ILE A 8 6.37 -3.61 -6.78
N SER A 9 5.17 -3.04 -6.85
CA SER A 9 4.74 -1.95 -5.98
C SER A 9 3.40 -2.31 -5.34
N VAL A 10 3.21 -1.94 -4.08
CA VAL A 10 1.94 -2.09 -3.37
C VAL A 10 1.41 -0.69 -3.06
N PHE A 11 0.15 -0.43 -3.41
CA PHE A 11 -0.51 0.85 -3.24
C PHE A 11 -1.51 0.80 -2.10
N ASP A 12 -1.43 1.76 -1.19
CA ASP A 12 -2.39 2.00 -0.11
C ASP A 12 -3.48 2.98 -0.57
N HIS A 13 -4.74 2.76 -0.19
CA HIS A 13 -5.83 3.63 -0.63
C HIS A 13 -6.15 4.67 0.44
N LEU A 14 -6.48 5.91 0.02
CA LEU A 14 -6.81 7.03 0.91
C LEU A 14 -7.89 6.73 1.96
N LYS A 15 -8.77 5.76 1.67
CA LYS A 15 -9.88 5.33 2.55
C LYS A 15 -9.51 4.22 3.52
N ASN A 16 -8.28 3.69 3.45
CA ASN A 16 -7.87 2.62 4.33
C ASN A 16 -7.72 3.14 5.77
N PHE A 17 -7.98 2.24 6.71
CA PHE A 17 -7.79 2.53 8.12
C PHE A 17 -6.32 2.93 8.38
N ARG A 18 -6.13 4.08 9.03
CA ARG A 18 -4.81 4.68 9.33
C ARG A 18 -3.97 4.97 8.08
N TYR A 19 -4.58 5.45 7.01
CA TYR A 19 -3.85 5.98 5.85
C TYR A 19 -3.08 7.28 6.18
N PRO A 20 -1.85 7.47 5.65
CA PRO A 20 -1.03 6.44 5.03
C PRO A 20 -0.55 5.43 6.09
N THR A 21 -0.61 4.14 5.76
CA THR A 21 -0.17 3.09 6.69
C THR A 21 1.35 3.13 6.90
N TRP A 22 1.79 2.62 8.04
CA TRP A 22 3.18 2.21 8.23
C TRP A 22 3.49 0.96 7.41
N TRP A 23 4.71 0.86 6.91
CA TRP A 23 5.17 -0.25 6.08
C TRP A 23 6.28 -1.03 6.76
N HIS A 24 6.11 -2.34 6.85
CA HIS A 24 7.16 -3.26 7.23
C HIS A 24 7.77 -3.86 5.96
N ILE A 25 8.96 -3.39 5.58
CA ILE A 25 9.63 -3.80 4.33
C ILE A 25 10.96 -4.51 4.63
N ARG A 26 11.30 -5.53 3.86
CA ARG A 26 12.61 -6.20 3.90
C ARG A 26 13.15 -6.46 2.49
N ASN A 27 14.47 -6.51 2.37
CA ASN A 27 15.20 -6.68 1.09
C ASN A 27 15.01 -8.05 0.42
N TYR A 28 14.38 -9.01 1.10
CA TYR A 28 14.02 -10.32 0.54
C TYR A 28 12.59 -10.38 -0.01
N GLY A 29 11.96 -9.23 -0.26
CA GLY A 29 10.65 -9.15 -0.91
C GLY A 29 9.44 -9.13 0.03
N LEU A 30 9.65 -9.08 1.35
CA LEU A 30 8.54 -8.85 2.29
C LEU A 30 8.10 -7.39 2.24
N MET A 31 6.83 -7.18 1.92
CA MET A 31 6.17 -5.86 1.87
C MET A 31 4.80 -5.96 2.55
N THR A 32 4.68 -5.44 3.76
CA THR A 32 3.45 -5.55 4.56
C THR A 32 2.96 -4.18 5.02
N ALA A 33 1.71 -3.85 4.69
CA ALA A 33 1.00 -2.75 5.33
C ALA A 33 0.73 -3.11 6.79
N ASN A 34 1.28 -2.35 7.73
CA ASN A 34 1.18 -2.60 9.16
C ASN A 34 0.56 -1.40 9.88
N PHE A 35 -0.76 -1.29 9.78
CA PHE A 35 -1.54 -0.28 10.50
C PHE A 35 -1.69 -0.59 12.01
N PHE A 36 -1.10 -1.66 12.54
CA PHE A 36 -1.13 -2.02 13.98
C PHE A 36 0.18 -1.74 14.73
N GLY A 37 1.29 -1.54 14.03
CA GLY A 37 2.62 -1.40 14.65
C GLY A 37 2.93 -0.04 15.25
N LEU A 38 1.92 0.77 15.62
CA LEU A 38 2.14 2.19 15.99
C LEU A 38 3.22 2.34 17.07
N SER A 39 3.15 1.58 18.16
CA SER A 39 4.12 1.66 19.25
C SER A 39 5.56 1.38 18.84
N ASP A 40 5.76 0.56 17.80
CA ASP A 40 7.08 0.20 17.32
C ASP A 40 7.59 1.21 16.29
N PHE A 41 6.72 1.69 15.39
CA PHE A 41 7.10 2.66 14.37
C PHE A 41 7.26 4.10 14.89
N THR A 42 6.57 4.46 15.98
CA THR A 42 6.74 5.75 16.64
C THR A 42 7.76 5.71 17.78
N GLU A 43 8.30 4.53 18.10
CA GLU A 43 9.17 4.29 19.26
C GLU A 43 8.57 4.72 20.61
N ASP A 44 7.23 4.83 20.67
CA ASP A 44 6.50 5.21 21.89
C ASP A 44 5.52 4.10 22.27
N LYS A 45 5.89 3.35 23.32
CA LYS A 45 5.09 2.24 23.85
C LYS A 45 3.74 2.68 24.44
N LYS A 46 3.52 3.98 24.65
CA LYS A 46 2.21 4.51 25.06
C LYS A 46 1.23 4.60 23.90
N ILE A 47 1.70 4.63 22.65
CA ILE A 47 0.85 4.71 21.47
C ILE A 47 0.41 3.30 21.08
N SER A 48 -0.77 2.89 21.53
CA SER A 48 -1.33 1.58 21.17
C SER A 48 -1.81 1.56 19.73
N GLY A 49 -1.32 0.58 18.96
CA GLY A 49 -1.85 0.26 17.65
C GLY A 49 -3.06 -0.69 17.69
N THR A 50 -3.57 -1.05 18.87
CA THR A 50 -4.75 -1.90 18.99
C THR A 50 -5.95 -1.24 18.32
N TYR A 51 -6.74 -2.04 17.60
CA TYR A 51 -8.04 -1.66 17.08
C TYR A 51 -9.00 -2.82 17.29
N ILE A 52 -10.12 -2.56 17.96
CA ILE A 52 -11.18 -3.53 18.18
C ILE A 52 -12.28 -3.24 17.16
N LEU A 53 -12.48 -4.13 16.20
CA LEU A 53 -13.60 -4.04 15.27
C LEU A 53 -14.88 -4.45 16.02
N PRO A 54 -15.88 -3.56 16.17
CA PRO A 54 -17.11 -3.92 16.85
C PRO A 54 -17.86 -5.04 16.13
N ALA A 55 -18.69 -5.77 16.87
CA ALA A 55 -19.53 -6.82 16.29
C ALA A 55 -20.40 -6.25 15.16
N TYR A 56 -20.52 -7.02 14.08
CA TYR A 56 -21.31 -6.67 12.89
C TYR A 56 -20.84 -5.43 12.10
N GLN A 57 -19.63 -4.92 12.39
CA GLN A 57 -19.00 -3.87 11.61
C GLN A 57 -18.00 -4.45 10.61
N GLU A 58 -17.68 -3.67 9.59
CA GLU A 58 -16.73 -4.04 8.55
C GLU A 58 -15.57 -3.04 8.50
N MET A 59 -14.36 -3.55 8.31
CA MET A 59 -13.21 -2.73 7.90
C MET A 59 -12.89 -3.05 6.44
N ARG A 60 -12.97 -2.03 5.58
CA ARG A 60 -12.63 -2.16 4.16
C ARG A 60 -11.22 -1.64 3.93
N LEU A 61 -10.33 -2.53 3.53
CA LEU A 61 -8.96 -2.21 3.17
C LEU A 61 -8.76 -2.52 1.69
N THR A 62 -8.32 -1.53 0.94
CA THR A 62 -8.18 -1.58 -0.51
C THR A 62 -6.71 -1.36 -0.85
N TYR A 63 -6.07 -2.39 -1.40
CA TYR A 63 -4.70 -2.30 -1.87
C TYR A 63 -4.64 -2.68 -3.34
N ARG A 64 -3.64 -2.18 -4.06
CA ARG A 64 -3.33 -2.62 -5.42
C ARG A 64 -1.90 -3.09 -5.50
N ILE A 65 -1.69 -4.28 -6.06
CA ILE A 65 -0.37 -4.76 -6.47
C ILE A 65 -0.16 -4.34 -7.92
N TYR A 66 0.96 -3.69 -8.20
CA TYR A 66 1.38 -3.30 -9.53
C TYR A 66 2.73 -3.95 -9.85
N VAL A 67 2.70 -4.90 -10.79
CA VAL A 67 3.91 -5.53 -11.35
C VAL A 67 4.25 -4.80 -12.64
N HIS A 68 5.51 -4.41 -12.80
CA HIS A 68 5.95 -3.61 -13.93
C HIS A 68 7.35 -4.00 -14.42
N ALA A 69 7.59 -3.74 -15.70
CA ALA A 69 8.95 -3.71 -16.24
C ALA A 69 9.65 -2.43 -15.79
N GLY A 70 10.97 -2.50 -15.68
CA GLY A 70 11.83 -1.42 -15.25
C GLY A 70 11.72 -1.06 -13.77
N ASP A 71 12.43 -0.01 -13.38
CA ASP A 71 12.40 0.58 -12.05
C ASP A 71 11.11 1.42 -11.81
N THR A 72 11.03 2.11 -10.67
CA THR A 72 9.84 2.90 -10.30
C THR A 72 9.53 4.06 -11.25
N LYS A 73 10.55 4.58 -11.94
CA LYS A 73 10.41 5.68 -12.91
C LYS A 73 9.91 5.16 -14.25
N THR A 74 10.60 4.19 -14.81
CA THR A 74 10.28 3.57 -16.11
C THR A 74 8.96 2.79 -16.06
N GLY A 75 8.66 2.13 -14.94
CA GLY A 75 7.36 1.52 -14.67
C GLY A 75 6.22 2.51 -14.41
N ASN A 76 6.53 3.81 -14.33
CA ASN A 76 5.58 4.90 -14.09
C ASN A 76 4.70 4.69 -12.84
N VAL A 77 5.31 4.21 -11.75
CA VAL A 77 4.61 3.79 -10.54
C VAL A 77 3.76 4.93 -9.95
N ALA A 78 4.27 6.17 -9.95
CA ALA A 78 3.55 7.34 -9.44
C ALA A 78 2.23 7.61 -10.19
N THR A 79 2.24 7.57 -11.53
CA THR A 79 1.01 7.75 -12.30
C THR A 79 0.05 6.59 -12.08
N ARG A 80 0.56 5.35 -11.96
CA ARG A 80 -0.29 4.18 -11.67
C ARG A 80 -0.92 4.23 -10.29
N TYR A 81 -0.23 4.83 -9.32
CA TYR A 81 -0.78 5.14 -8.00
C TYR A 81 -1.87 6.20 -8.09
N LEU A 82 -1.65 7.29 -8.83
CA LEU A 82 -2.69 8.31 -9.03
C LEU A 82 -3.92 7.74 -9.74
N ASN A 83 -3.76 6.90 -10.76
CA ASN A 83 -4.86 6.21 -11.42
C ASN A 83 -5.57 5.18 -10.52
N PHE A 84 -4.93 4.74 -9.44
CA PHE A 84 -5.56 3.91 -8.43
C PHE A 84 -6.44 4.75 -7.50
N LEU A 85 -5.95 5.91 -7.06
CA LEU A 85 -6.69 6.83 -6.19
C LEU A 85 -7.83 7.55 -6.93
N TYR A 86 -7.58 7.92 -8.18
CA TYR A 86 -8.47 8.66 -9.05
C TYR A 86 -8.62 7.89 -10.37
N PRO A 87 -9.47 6.84 -10.39
CA PRO A 87 -9.70 6.08 -11.61
C PRO A 87 -10.08 7.01 -12.76
N PRO A 88 -9.43 6.89 -13.92
CA PRO A 88 -9.81 7.72 -15.07
C PRO A 88 -11.27 7.44 -15.43
N ALA A 89 -12.01 8.48 -15.78
CA ALA A 89 -13.36 8.33 -16.28
C ALA A 89 -13.30 7.46 -17.56
N ALA A 90 -13.99 6.32 -17.54
CA ALA A 90 -14.16 5.53 -18.75
C ALA A 90 -15.06 6.33 -19.68
N VAL A 91 -14.50 6.87 -20.76
CA VAL A 91 -15.32 7.35 -21.88
C VAL A 91 -15.82 6.10 -22.58
N GLN A 92 -17.07 5.73 -22.31
CA GLN A 92 -17.76 4.69 -23.06
C GLN A 92 -17.92 5.24 -24.50
N ARG A 93 -17.29 4.57 -25.46
CA ARG A 93 -17.52 4.81 -26.90
C ARG A 93 -18.77 4.08 -27.34
#